data_AF-A0A0F9KKQ5-F1
#
_entry.id   AF-A0A0F9KKQ5-F1
#
_cell.length_a   1.000
_cell.length_b   1.000
_cell.length_c   1.000
_cell.angle_alpha   90.00
_cell.angle_beta   90.00
_cell.angle_gamma   90.00
#
_symmetry.space_group_name_H-M   'P 1'
#
loop_
_entity.id
_entity.type
_entity.pdbx_description
1 polymer ?
#
loop_
_entity_poly.entity_id
_entity_poly.type
_entity_poly.pdbx_seq_one_letter_code
_entity_poly.pdbx_strand_id
1 'polypeptide(L)' 'GRIMNANLAEYHMAVHADVQNLEVFFVEEHDDIVNPLGAKGLGEIGMVGVASAISNAVYNATGVRVRDLPITLDKVLTY' A
#
# COMPACT_ATOMS: atom_id res chain seq x y z
N GLY A 1 11.94 -8.21 24.80
CA GLY A 1 10.86 -7.75 23.92
C GLY A 1 10.48 -6.31 24.19
N ARG A 2 11.42 -5.35 24.06
CA ARG A 2 11.13 -3.92 24.09
C ARG A 2 10.99 -3.42 22.64
N ILE A 3 10.01 -2.57 22.36
CA ILE A 3 9.88 -1.91 21.06
C ILE A 3 10.96 -0.83 20.95
N MET A 4 11.77 -0.90 19.89
CA MET A 4 12.98 -0.08 19.77
C MET A 4 12.73 1.30 19.17
N ASN A 5 11.69 1.45 18.34
CA ASN A 5 11.38 2.67 17.58
C ASN A 5 9.97 3.23 17.88
N ALA A 6 9.59 3.30 19.17
CA ALA A 6 8.26 3.75 19.60
C ALA A 6 8.11 5.30 19.55
N ASN A 7 8.49 5.91 18.43
CA ASN A 7 8.38 7.34 18.16
C ASN A 7 8.19 7.56 16.65
N LEU A 8 7.69 8.73 16.27
CA LEU A 8 7.38 9.05 14.86
C LEU A 8 8.61 9.46 14.04
N ALA A 9 9.77 9.64 14.66
CA ALA A 9 11.00 9.94 13.93
C ALA A 9 11.63 8.67 13.34
N GLU A 10 11.56 7.55 14.07
CA GLU A 10 12.16 6.27 13.69
C GLU A 10 11.16 5.26 13.12
N TYR A 11 9.86 5.38 13.46
CA TYR A 11 8.81 4.61 12.80
C TYR A 11 8.46 5.30 11.48
N HIS A 12 9.08 4.85 10.40
CA HIS A 12 8.94 5.47 9.09
C HIS A 12 7.48 5.45 8.59
N MET A 13 6.97 6.65 8.33
CA MET A 13 5.70 6.92 7.68
C MET A 13 5.96 7.73 6.41
N ALA A 14 5.11 7.57 5.40
CA ALA A 14 5.21 8.36 4.18
C ALA A 14 5.03 9.86 4.51
N VAL A 15 5.93 10.69 3.98
CA VAL A 15 5.85 12.15 4.06
C VAL A 15 5.46 12.75 2.70
N HIS A 16 5.25 14.06 2.64
CA HIS A 16 4.84 14.75 1.41
C HIS A 16 5.80 14.50 0.22
N ALA A 17 7.09 14.26 0.47
CA ALA A 17 8.06 13.98 -0.59
C ALA A 17 7.91 12.57 -1.19
N ASP A 18 7.32 11.60 -0.47
CA ASP A 18 7.21 10.21 -0.90
C ASP A 18 5.99 9.96 -1.80
N VAL A 19 4.96 10.79 -1.66
CA VAL A 19 3.70 10.66 -2.41
C VAL A 19 3.77 11.52 -3.66
N GLN A 20 3.68 10.87 -4.82
CA GLN A 20 3.69 11.51 -6.13
C GLN A 20 2.26 11.53 -6.71
N ASN A 21 2.11 11.31 -8.02
CA ASN A 21 0.80 11.32 -8.65
C ASN A 21 -0.08 10.15 -8.16
N LEU A 22 -1.32 10.45 -7.75
CA LEU A 22 -2.31 9.49 -7.31
C LEU A 22 -3.65 9.79 -7.99
N GLU A 23 -4.17 8.81 -8.72
CA GLU A 23 -5.45 8.88 -9.42
C GLU A 23 -6.43 7.89 -8.80
N VAL A 24 -7.68 8.29 -8.68
CA VAL A 24 -8.77 7.47 -8.14
C VAL A 24 -9.88 7.39 -9.16
N PHE A 25 -10.26 6.17 -9.51
CA PHE A 25 -11.37 5.88 -10.41
C PHE A 25 -12.44 5.13 -9.62
N PHE A 26 -13.67 5.64 -9.68
CA PHE A 26 -14.83 4.96 -9.12
C PHE A 26 -15.50 4.15 -10.22
N VAL A 27 -15.83 2.90 -9.90
CA VAL A 27 -16.70 2.10 -10.75
C VAL A 27 -18.13 2.49 -10.41
N GLU A 28 -18.87 2.97 -11.41
CA GLU A 28 -20.29 3.28 -11.23
C GLU A 28 -21.09 1.98 -11.09
N GLU A 29 -21.80 1.86 -9.97
CA GLU A 29 -22.65 0.73 -9.67
C GLU A 29 -23.82 1.19 -8.81
N HIS A 30 -25.01 0.68 -9.08
CA HIS A 30 -26.19 0.84 -8.24
C HIS A 30 -26.55 -0.52 -7.64
N ASP A 31 -26.50 -0.64 -6.32
CA ASP A 31 -26.68 -1.91 -5.61
C ASP A 31 -27.73 -1.78 -4.50
N ASP A 32 -28.99 -1.94 -4.87
CA ASP A 32 -30.13 -1.91 -3.94
C ASP A 32 -30.20 -3.15 -3.02
N ILE A 33 -29.37 -4.17 -3.25
CA ILE A 33 -29.32 -5.38 -2.40
C ILE A 33 -28.57 -5.05 -1.11
N VAL A 34 -27.51 -4.26 -1.19
CA VAL A 34 -26.64 -3.92 -0.06
C VAL A 34 -27.35 -3.07 0.98
N ASN A 35 -28.05 -2.02 0.57
CA ASN A 35 -28.92 -1.19 1.43
C ASN A 35 -29.75 -0.20 0.58
N PRO A 36 -30.78 0.47 1.14
CA PRO A 36 -31.61 1.41 0.39
C PRO A 36 -30.88 2.64 -0.20
N LEU A 37 -29.65 2.91 0.22
CA LEU A 37 -28.83 4.00 -0.33
C LEU A 37 -27.93 3.53 -1.48
N GLY A 38 -27.83 2.21 -1.71
CA GLY A 38 -26.89 1.62 -2.66
C GLY A 38 -25.42 1.81 -2.30
N ALA A 39 -25.11 2.27 -1.09
CA ALA A 39 -23.77 2.69 -0.69
C ALA A 39 -22.95 1.52 -0.12
N LYS A 40 -21.69 1.40 -0.53
CA LYS A 40 -20.74 0.38 -0.05
C LYS A 40 -19.60 1.03 0.72
N GLY A 41 -19.03 0.30 1.67
CA GLY A 41 -17.85 0.75 2.41
C GLY A 41 -16.60 0.75 1.51
N LEU A 42 -15.84 1.85 1.51
CA LEU A 42 -14.61 2.00 0.71
C LEU A 42 -13.34 2.31 1.52
N GLY A 43 -13.48 2.61 2.82
CA GLY A 43 -12.36 3.08 3.65
C GLY A 43 -11.20 2.10 3.77
N GLU A 44 -11.48 0.79 3.79
CA GLU A 44 -10.44 -0.26 3.91
C GLU A 44 -10.03 -0.84 2.56
N ILE A 45 -11.00 -0.98 1.64
CA ILE A 45 -10.83 -1.66 0.35
C ILE A 45 -9.72 -1.00 -0.48
N GLY A 46 -9.63 0.33 -0.45
CA GLY A 46 -8.60 1.08 -1.18
C GLY A 46 -7.17 0.70 -0.82
N MET A 47 -6.93 0.13 0.37
CA MET A 47 -5.58 -0.23 0.84
C MET A 47 -5.20 -1.70 0.55
N VAL A 48 -6.18 -2.60 0.37
CA VAL A 48 -5.98 -4.07 0.35
C VAL A 48 -4.92 -4.51 -0.69
N GLY A 49 -4.91 -3.89 -1.87
CA GLY A 49 -4.00 -4.24 -2.96
C GLY A 49 -2.71 -3.43 -3.04
N VAL A 50 -2.50 -2.43 -2.18
CA VAL A 50 -1.44 -1.43 -2.37
C VAL A 50 -0.05 -2.05 -2.24
N ALA A 51 0.21 -2.78 -1.15
CA ALA A 51 1.52 -3.38 -0.91
C ALA A 51 1.91 -4.44 -1.97
N SER A 52 0.93 -5.21 -2.46
CA SER A 52 1.16 -6.24 -3.48
C SER A 52 1.39 -5.63 -4.87
N ALA A 53 0.66 -4.57 -5.22
CA ALA A 53 0.90 -3.81 -6.46
C ALA A 53 2.32 -3.23 -6.49
N ILE A 54 2.74 -2.58 -5.40
CA ILE A 54 4.10 -2.03 -5.26
C ILE A 54 5.16 -3.15 -5.32
N SER A 55 4.95 -4.26 -4.60
CA SER A 55 5.87 -5.42 -4.64
C SER A 55 6.04 -6.00 -6.05
N ASN A 56 4.94 -6.07 -6.81
CA ASN A 56 4.98 -6.50 -8.21
C ASN A 56 5.73 -5.50 -9.10
N ALA A 57 5.56 -4.19 -8.88
CA ALA A 57 6.30 -3.17 -9.60
C ALA A 57 7.81 -3.24 -9.32
N VAL A 58 8.21 -3.45 -8.05
CA VAL A 58 9.62 -3.65 -7.69
C VAL A 58 10.20 -4.89 -8.38
N TYR A 59 9.48 -6.02 -8.37
CA TYR A 59 9.92 -7.23 -9.08
C TYR A 59 10.02 -7.00 -10.58
N ASN A 60 9.05 -6.32 -11.18
CA ASN A 60 9.06 -6.00 -12.61
C ASN A 60 10.26 -5.11 -12.99
N ALA A 61 10.63 -4.17 -12.12
CA ALA A 61 11.75 -3.24 -12.36
C ALA A 61 13.13 -3.85 -12.11
N THR A 62 13.24 -4.79 -11.15
CA THR A 62 14.55 -5.27 -10.66
C THR A 62 14.80 -6.75 -10.89
N GLY A 63 13.76 -7.54 -11.19
CA GLY A 63 13.81 -9.01 -11.21
C GLY A 63 13.89 -9.66 -9.82
N VAL A 64 13.99 -8.87 -8.73
CA VAL A 64 14.14 -9.38 -7.36
C VAL A 64 12.78 -9.49 -6.68
N ARG A 65 12.43 -10.69 -6.20
CA ARG A 65 11.15 -10.95 -5.53
C ARG A 65 11.31 -10.95 -4.01
N VAL A 66 10.92 -9.85 -3.36
CA VAL A 66 10.86 -9.74 -1.90
C VAL A 66 9.48 -10.18 -1.39
N ARG A 67 9.44 -11.14 -0.46
CA ARG A 67 8.21 -11.65 0.17
C ARG A 67 8.07 -11.27 1.65
N ASP A 68 9.15 -10.76 2.25
CA ASP A 68 9.19 -10.29 3.62
C ASP A 68 9.17 -8.75 3.64
N LEU A 69 8.05 -8.17 4.11
CA LEU A 69 7.85 -6.73 4.14
C LEU A 69 8.41 -6.10 5.43
N PRO A 70 8.80 -4.81 5.41
CA PRO A 70 8.79 -3.88 4.27
C PRO A 70 9.88 -4.20 3.23
N ILE A 71 9.70 -3.70 2.01
CA ILE A 71 10.71 -3.81 0.93
C ILE A 71 11.70 -2.66 1.08
N THR A 72 12.81 -2.92 1.73
CA THR A 72 13.92 -1.96 1.91
C THR A 72 15.03 -2.22 0.90
N LEU A 73 15.90 -1.23 0.67
CA LEU A 73 16.95 -1.30 -0.36
C LEU A 73 17.93 -2.47 -0.14
N ASP A 74 18.25 -2.80 1.11
CA ASP A 74 19.09 -3.95 1.47
C ASP A 74 18.49 -5.29 1.07
N LYS A 75 17.16 -5.38 0.90
CA LYS A 75 16.48 -6.59 0.39
C LYS A 75 16.47 -6.67 -1.14
N VAL A 76 16.84 -5.60 -1.83
CA VAL A 76 16.81 -5.50 -3.30
C VAL A 76 18.23 -5.49 -3.87
N LEU A 77 19.15 -4.75 -3.25
CA LEU A 77 20.53 -4.63 -3.69
C LEU A 77 21.33 -5.85 -3.23
N THR A 78 21.85 -6.61 -4.19
CA THR A 78 22.81 -7.71 -3.93
C THR A 78 24.20 -7.14 -4.22
N TYR A 79 25.12 -7.22 -3.25
CA TYR A 79 26.50 -6.74 -3.41
C TYR A 79 27.27 -7.53 -4.45
#